data_AF-G7HZD7-F1
#
_entry.id   AF-G7HZD7-F1
#
_cell.length_a   1.000
_cell.length_b   1.000
_cell.length_c   1.000
_cell.angle_alpha   90.00
_cell.angle_beta   90.00
_cell.angle_gamma   90.00
#
_symmetry.space_group_name_H-M   'P 1'
#
loop_
_entity.id
_entity.type
_entity.pdbx_description
1 polymer ?
#
loop_
_entity_poly.entity_id
_entity_poly.type
_entity_poly.pdbx_seq_one_letter_code
_entity_poly.pdbx_strand_id
1 'polypeptide(L)'
;MNHNQVQDALSARMDGEDYDLEDDVIDTHVAHCEQCKAFQERAAKLSFSLTPNKPLEPSRELAESILAEVEPEWRRVSGSRLASLAGARVALVVLAIIFFIWAITLIIASGPFTGVAEAGALLNPDANQVEAEHLIEAAGLRLGFAAGMVFCAWRPHLVGGLLPGVATAFFFLSGFAMRDVALGTLSTSQVYTLCGMGISALVMFWMWLADRGFFIRQMWKNLSADPH
;
A
#
# COMPACT_ATOMS: atom_id res chain seq x y z
N MET A 1 -2.47 -1.55 -57.74
CA MET A 1 -2.27 -2.61 -56.72
C MET A 1 -2.76 -3.91 -57.29
N ASN A 2 -2.06 -5.01 -56.99
CA ASN A 2 -2.52 -6.33 -57.39
C ASN A 2 -3.60 -6.81 -56.41
N HIS A 3 -4.68 -7.41 -56.91
CA HIS A 3 -5.81 -7.84 -56.07
C HIS A 3 -5.40 -8.85 -55.01
N ASN A 4 -4.39 -9.67 -55.29
CA ASN A 4 -3.87 -10.66 -54.33
C ASN A 4 -3.28 -10.00 -53.08
N GLN A 5 -2.51 -8.92 -53.23
CA GLN A 5 -1.89 -8.22 -52.09
C GLN A 5 -2.93 -7.60 -51.16
N VAL A 6 -4.04 -7.08 -51.72
CA VAL A 6 -5.13 -6.50 -50.94
C VAL A 6 -5.96 -7.60 -50.25
N GLN A 7 -6.14 -8.75 -50.89
CA GLN A 7 -6.83 -9.90 -50.28
C GLN A 7 -6.01 -10.51 -49.14
N ASP A 8 -4.68 -10.61 -49.30
CA ASP A 8 -3.77 -11.11 -48.27
C ASP A 8 -3.79 -10.20 -47.03
N ALA A 9 -3.66 -8.88 -47.22
CA ALA A 9 -3.74 -7.92 -46.12
C ALA A 9 -5.12 -7.90 -45.44
N LEU A 10 -6.21 -8.05 -46.21
CA LEU A 10 -7.54 -8.13 -45.64
C LEU A 10 -7.71 -9.39 -44.77
N SER A 11 -7.15 -10.53 -45.20
CA SER A 11 -7.14 -11.78 -44.44
C SER A 11 -6.36 -11.62 -43.14
N ALA A 12 -5.12 -11.11 -43.22
CA ALA A 12 -4.28 -10.85 -42.05
C ALA A 12 -4.98 -9.94 -41.04
N ARG A 13 -5.67 -8.89 -41.52
CA ARG A 13 -6.48 -8.00 -40.68
C ARG A 13 -7.62 -8.70 -39.95
N MET A 14 -8.27 -9.70 -40.57
CA MET A 14 -9.35 -10.45 -39.92
C MET A 14 -8.84 -11.44 -38.86
N ASP A 15 -7.61 -11.94 -39.02
CA ASP A 15 -6.98 -12.88 -38.08
C ASP A 15 -6.11 -12.19 -37.01
N GLY A 16 -5.92 -10.87 -37.13
CA GLY A 16 -5.13 -10.07 -36.19
C GLY A 16 -3.61 -10.22 -36.38
N GLU A 17 -3.18 -10.65 -37.56
CA GLU A 17 -1.76 -10.78 -37.94
C GLU A 17 -1.24 -9.47 -38.55
N ASP A 18 0.07 -9.24 -38.49
CA ASP A 18 0.71 -8.06 -39.08
C ASP A 18 0.66 -8.08 -40.61
N TYR A 19 0.41 -6.91 -41.22
CA TYR A 19 0.44 -6.70 -42.67
C TYR A 19 1.11 -5.38 -43.05
N ASP A 20 1.69 -5.35 -44.27
CA ASP A 20 2.59 -4.29 -44.75
C ASP A 20 1.86 -3.14 -45.49
N LEU A 21 0.53 -3.13 -45.46
CA LEU A 21 -0.31 -2.16 -46.19
C LEU A 21 -1.05 -1.24 -45.21
N GLU A 22 -1.03 0.07 -45.47
CA GLU A 22 -1.81 1.04 -44.71
C GLU A 22 -3.33 0.82 -44.87
N ASP A 23 -4.06 0.94 -43.77
CA ASP A 23 -5.52 0.72 -43.72
C ASP A 23 -6.30 1.61 -44.70
N ASP A 24 -5.91 2.87 -44.83
CA ASP A 24 -6.55 3.84 -45.73
C ASP A 24 -6.46 3.40 -47.20
N VAL A 25 -5.36 2.73 -47.58
CA VAL A 25 -5.12 2.23 -48.94
C VAL A 25 -6.00 1.00 -49.21
N ILE A 26 -6.13 0.11 -48.23
CA ILE A 26 -6.97 -1.08 -48.29
C ILE A 26 -8.44 -0.67 -48.44
N ASP A 27 -8.92 0.22 -47.59
CA ASP A 27 -10.33 0.63 -47.56
C ASP A 27 -10.71 1.39 -48.84
N THR A 28 -9.81 2.23 -49.37
CA THR A 28 -10.01 2.92 -50.65
C THR A 28 -10.12 1.93 -51.82
N HIS A 29 -9.30 0.87 -51.83
CA HIS A 29 -9.34 -0.15 -52.87
C HIS A 29 -10.62 -1.00 -52.78
N VAL A 30 -11.03 -1.39 -51.58
CA VAL A 30 -12.26 -2.16 -51.34
C VAL A 30 -13.50 -1.36 -51.75
N ALA A 31 -13.51 -0.04 -51.55
CA ALA A 31 -14.61 0.83 -51.97
C ALA A 31 -14.82 0.88 -53.49
N HIS A 32 -13.75 0.71 -54.28
CA HIS A 32 -13.79 0.83 -55.75
C HIS A 32 -13.68 -0.50 -56.50
N CYS A 33 -13.43 -1.62 -55.80
CA CYS A 33 -13.25 -2.94 -56.40
C CYS A 33 -14.29 -3.95 -55.90
N GLU A 34 -15.24 -4.29 -56.78
CA GLU A 34 -16.28 -5.30 -56.51
C GLU A 34 -15.72 -6.68 -56.16
N GLN A 35 -14.55 -7.06 -56.71
CA GLN A 35 -13.93 -8.36 -56.42
C GLN A 35 -13.41 -8.45 -54.98
N CYS A 36 -12.73 -7.41 -54.49
CA CYS A 36 -12.20 -7.37 -53.12
C CYS A 36 -13.32 -7.21 -52.08
N LYS A 37 -14.38 -6.46 -52.41
CA LYS A 37 -15.59 -6.37 -51.59
C LYS A 37 -16.29 -7.73 -51.45
N ALA A 38 -16.46 -8.46 -52.56
CA ALA A 38 -17.03 -9.80 -52.53
C ALA A 38 -16.16 -10.80 -51.76
N PHE A 39 -14.84 -10.63 -51.76
CA PHE A 39 -13.93 -11.44 -50.95
C PHE A 39 -14.10 -11.16 -49.45
N GLN A 40 -14.17 -9.88 -49.04
CA GLN A 40 -14.42 -9.46 -47.66
C GLN A 40 -15.71 -10.09 -47.10
N GLU A 41 -16.80 -10.00 -47.87
CA GLU A 41 -18.10 -10.53 -47.43
C GLU A 41 -18.10 -12.05 -47.28
N ARG A 42 -17.39 -12.76 -48.18
CA ARG A 42 -17.25 -14.23 -48.07
C ARG A 42 -16.43 -14.61 -46.85
N ALA A 43 -15.33 -13.92 -46.60
CA ALA A 43 -14.46 -14.19 -45.46
C ALA A 43 -15.16 -13.87 -44.13
N ALA A 44 -15.89 -12.76 -44.04
CA ALA A 44 -16.69 -12.41 -42.87
C ALA A 44 -17.80 -13.44 -42.59
N LYS A 45 -18.50 -13.93 -43.63
CA LYS A 45 -19.49 -15.01 -43.49
C LYS A 45 -18.85 -16.32 -43.04
N LEU A 46 -17.67 -16.65 -43.53
CA LEU A 46 -16.94 -17.85 -43.13
C LEU A 46 -16.49 -17.76 -41.67
N SER A 47 -15.87 -16.66 -41.26
CA SER A 47 -15.46 -16.42 -39.86
C SER A 47 -16.65 -16.51 -38.90
N PHE A 48 -17.79 -15.92 -39.26
CA PHE A 48 -19.03 -16.04 -38.49
C PHE A 48 -19.55 -17.49 -38.42
N SER A 49 -19.43 -18.26 -39.50
CA SER A 49 -19.84 -19.68 -39.51
C SER A 49 -18.91 -20.61 -38.72
N LEU A 50 -17.63 -20.24 -38.60
CA LEU A 50 -16.63 -20.94 -37.81
C LEU A 50 -16.66 -20.53 -36.33
N THR A 51 -17.22 -19.36 -36.03
CA THR A 51 -17.44 -18.91 -34.65
C THR A 51 -18.43 -19.85 -33.97
N PRO A 52 -18.04 -20.56 -32.90
CA PRO A 52 -18.93 -21.48 -32.22
C PRO A 52 -20.17 -20.75 -31.69
N ASN A 53 -21.35 -21.14 -32.16
CA ASN A 53 -22.64 -20.57 -31.72
C ASN A 53 -22.98 -20.89 -30.26
N LYS A 54 -22.23 -21.80 -29.65
CA LYS A 54 -22.34 -22.15 -28.24
C LYS A 54 -21.10 -21.59 -27.54
N PRO A 55 -21.24 -20.85 -26.43
CA PRO A 55 -20.08 -20.52 -25.61
C PRO A 55 -19.38 -21.84 -25.28
N LEU A 56 -18.13 -21.96 -25.72
CA LEU A 56 -17.24 -23.02 -25.28
C LEU A 56 -17.16 -22.84 -23.76
N GLU A 57 -17.90 -23.65 -23.00
CA GLU A 57 -17.63 -23.79 -21.57
C GLU A 57 -16.20 -24.32 -21.50
N PRO A 58 -15.22 -23.50 -21.08
CA PRO A 58 -13.87 -23.98 -20.99
C PRO A 58 -13.90 -25.19 -20.05
N SER A 59 -13.35 -26.32 -20.49
CA SER A 59 -13.25 -27.47 -19.60
C SER A 59 -12.54 -27.00 -18.34
N ARG A 60 -13.15 -27.29 -17.19
CA ARG A 60 -12.72 -26.75 -15.89
C ARG A 60 -11.22 -26.98 -15.67
N GLU A 61 -10.69 -28.07 -16.20
CA GLU A 61 -9.27 -28.44 -16.22
C GLU A 61 -8.37 -27.49 -17.04
N LEU A 62 -8.80 -27.03 -18.22
CA LEU A 62 -7.99 -26.09 -19.01
C LEU A 62 -7.95 -24.71 -18.34
N ALA A 63 -9.11 -24.26 -17.83
CA ALA A 63 -9.19 -23.02 -17.07
C ALA A 63 -8.34 -23.10 -15.79
N GLU A 64 -8.38 -24.21 -15.05
CA GLU A 64 -7.52 -24.44 -13.89
C GLU A 64 -6.04 -24.50 -14.25
N SER A 65 -5.66 -25.12 -15.37
CA SER A 65 -4.25 -25.22 -15.78
C SER A 65 -3.68 -23.86 -16.22
N ILE A 66 -4.43 -23.08 -16.99
CA ILE A 66 -4.01 -21.73 -17.44
C ILE A 66 -4.00 -20.77 -16.25
N LEU A 67 -5.01 -20.83 -15.37
CA LEU A 67 -4.99 -20.06 -14.13
C LEU A 67 -3.81 -20.50 -13.25
N ALA A 68 -3.56 -21.80 -13.07
CA ALA A 68 -2.44 -22.29 -12.26
C ALA A 68 -1.05 -21.94 -12.81
N GLU A 69 -0.92 -21.69 -14.11
CA GLU A 69 0.34 -21.29 -14.74
C GLU A 69 0.54 -19.75 -14.75
N VAL A 70 -0.54 -18.97 -14.78
CA VAL A 70 -0.49 -17.49 -14.75
C VAL A 70 -0.55 -16.92 -13.31
N GLU A 71 -1.21 -17.63 -12.39
CA GLU A 71 -1.31 -17.27 -10.96
C GLU A 71 0.04 -17.18 -10.22
N PRO A 72 1.10 -17.98 -10.45
CA PRO A 72 2.28 -17.99 -9.60
C PRO A 72 3.10 -16.69 -9.70
N GLU A 73 3.14 -16.03 -10.86
CA GLU A 73 3.83 -14.74 -11.01
C GLU A 73 3.00 -13.58 -10.43
N TRP A 74 1.70 -13.54 -10.74
CA TRP A 74 0.80 -12.51 -10.20
C TRP A 74 0.64 -12.63 -8.69
N ARG A 75 0.56 -13.85 -8.14
CA ARG A 75 0.42 -14.13 -6.71
C ARG A 75 1.73 -13.97 -5.94
N ARG A 76 2.91 -14.10 -6.55
CA ARG A 76 4.18 -13.75 -5.91
C ARG A 76 4.33 -12.24 -5.72
N VAL A 77 4.00 -11.45 -6.74
CA VAL A 77 4.14 -9.98 -6.67
C VAL A 77 3.00 -9.35 -5.86
N SER A 78 1.78 -9.87 -5.97
CA SER A 78 0.61 -9.37 -5.23
C SER A 78 0.52 -9.95 -3.82
N GLY A 79 0.84 -11.23 -3.64
CA GLY A 79 0.78 -11.93 -2.36
C GLY A 79 1.88 -11.52 -1.38
N SER A 80 3.10 -11.22 -1.84
CA SER A 80 4.14 -10.67 -0.97
C SER A 80 3.75 -9.31 -0.40
N ARG A 81 2.99 -8.50 -1.15
CA ARG A 81 2.49 -7.19 -0.69
C ARG A 81 1.34 -7.30 0.29
N LEU A 82 0.34 -8.13 -0.03
CA LEU A 82 -0.76 -8.47 0.90
C LEU A 82 -0.20 -9.04 2.21
N ALA A 83 0.80 -9.91 2.12
CA ALA A 83 1.51 -10.45 3.28
C ALA A 83 2.30 -9.36 4.03
N SER A 84 2.99 -8.46 3.34
CA SER A 84 3.72 -7.35 3.98
C SER A 84 2.79 -6.35 4.67
N LEU A 85 1.60 -6.10 4.11
CA LEU A 85 0.61 -5.19 4.66
C LEU A 85 -0.07 -5.83 5.87
N ALA A 86 -0.39 -7.13 5.79
CA ALA A 86 -0.84 -7.90 6.94
C ALA A 86 0.22 -7.92 8.06
N GLY A 87 1.50 -8.13 7.72
CA GLY A 87 2.61 -8.07 8.65
C GLY A 87 2.77 -6.69 9.31
N ALA A 88 2.66 -5.61 8.54
CA ALA A 88 2.71 -4.25 9.06
C ALA A 88 1.54 -3.95 10.02
N ARG A 89 0.33 -4.43 9.71
CA ARG A 89 -0.83 -4.31 10.62
C ARG A 89 -0.60 -5.03 11.94
N VAL A 90 -0.12 -6.27 11.88
CA VAL A 90 0.21 -7.04 13.09
C VAL A 90 1.28 -6.32 13.90
N ALA A 91 2.33 -5.81 13.26
CA ALA A 91 3.37 -5.03 13.92
C ALA A 91 2.82 -3.78 14.61
N LEU A 92 1.92 -3.01 13.95
CA LEU A 92 1.26 -1.85 14.56
C LEU A 92 0.41 -2.23 15.77
N VAL A 93 -0.34 -3.33 15.71
CA VAL A 93 -1.15 -3.81 16.84
C VAL A 93 -0.26 -4.22 18.01
N VAL A 94 0.84 -4.94 17.75
CA VAL A 94 1.81 -5.32 18.79
C VAL A 94 2.43 -4.09 19.42
N LEU A 95 2.87 -3.12 18.62
CA LEU A 95 3.42 -1.85 19.11
C LEU A 95 2.38 -1.08 19.93
N ALA A 96 1.13 -1.02 19.47
CA ALA A 96 0.06 -0.37 20.22
C ALA A 96 -0.16 -1.01 21.60
N ILE A 97 -0.14 -2.34 21.67
CA ILE A 97 -0.24 -3.07 22.95
C ILE A 97 0.95 -2.73 23.86
N ILE A 98 2.17 -2.69 23.31
CA ILE A 98 3.38 -2.33 24.08
C ILE A 98 3.24 -0.90 24.64
N PHE A 99 2.85 0.07 23.80
CA PHE A 99 2.65 1.46 24.23
C PHE A 99 1.52 1.60 25.25
N PHE A 100 0.45 0.83 25.10
CA PHE A 100 -0.67 0.81 26.03
C PHE A 100 -0.27 0.26 27.41
N ILE A 101 0.41 -0.91 27.44
CA ILE A 101 0.95 -1.48 28.69
C ILE A 101 1.91 -0.47 29.33
N TRP A 102 2.77 0.15 28.54
CA TRP A 102 3.72 1.13 29.06
C TRP A 102 3.01 2.34 29.68
N ALA A 103 1.99 2.88 29.02
CA ALA A 103 1.19 3.97 29.58
C ALA A 103 0.53 3.58 30.91
N ILE A 104 0.02 2.34 31.04
CA ILE A 104 -0.52 1.84 32.31
C ILE A 104 0.56 1.82 33.39
N THR A 105 1.78 1.36 33.07
CA THR A 105 2.87 1.37 34.07
C THR A 105 3.23 2.79 34.54
N LEU A 106 3.12 3.80 33.68
CA LEU A 106 3.32 5.20 34.06
C LEU A 106 2.22 5.73 34.99
N ILE A 107 0.95 5.36 34.73
CA ILE A 107 -0.18 5.72 35.59
C ILE A 107 -0.05 5.06 36.97
N ILE A 108 0.40 3.80 37.02
CA ILE A 108 0.67 3.13 38.29
C ILE A 108 1.86 3.81 39.01
N ALA A 109 2.91 4.14 38.26
CA ALA A 109 4.08 4.83 38.79
C ALA A 109 3.79 6.26 39.28
N SER A 110 2.74 6.93 38.79
CA SER A 110 2.33 8.24 39.31
C SER A 110 1.57 8.16 40.65
N GLY A 111 0.98 7.01 40.99
CA GLY A 111 0.17 6.81 42.20
C GLY A 111 0.85 7.22 43.53
N PRO A 112 2.12 6.85 43.78
CA PRO A 112 2.86 7.28 44.97
C PRO A 112 3.03 8.80 45.11
N PHE A 113 2.97 9.54 44.00
CA PHE A 113 3.15 10.99 43.96
C PHE A 113 1.81 11.76 44.04
N THR A 114 0.67 11.08 43.90
CA THR A 114 -0.68 11.68 43.95
C THR A 114 -1.37 11.59 45.33
N GLY A 115 -0.68 11.09 46.36
CA GLY A 115 -1.25 10.89 47.69
C GLY A 115 -1.53 12.21 48.44
N VAL A 116 -2.73 12.78 48.26
CA VAL A 116 -3.24 13.91 49.05
C VAL A 116 -4.11 13.34 50.18
N ALA A 117 -3.78 13.63 51.44
CA ALA A 117 -4.65 13.32 52.57
C ALA A 117 -5.93 14.18 52.52
N GLU A 118 -7.03 13.74 53.15
CA GLU A 118 -8.31 14.48 53.28
C GLU A 118 -8.20 15.92 53.83
N ALA A 119 -7.02 16.37 54.27
CA ALA A 119 -6.75 17.70 54.79
C ALA A 119 -5.74 18.52 53.94
N GLY A 120 -5.42 18.12 52.71
CA GLY A 120 -4.48 18.84 51.83
C GLY A 120 -3.00 18.69 52.21
N ALA A 121 -2.69 17.85 53.20
CA ALA A 121 -1.32 17.46 53.52
C ALA A 121 -0.87 16.32 52.61
N LEU A 122 0.32 16.45 52.00
CA LEU A 122 0.97 15.38 51.27
C LEU A 122 1.18 14.20 52.22
N LEU A 123 0.69 13.00 51.86
CA LEU A 123 0.87 11.79 52.67
C LEU A 123 2.33 11.31 52.71
N ASN A 124 3.19 11.87 51.86
CA ASN A 124 4.59 11.50 51.73
C ASN A 124 5.45 12.79 51.60
N PRO A 125 6.50 12.99 52.42
CA PRO A 125 7.39 14.15 52.33
C PRO A 125 8.15 14.26 50.99
N ASP A 126 8.21 13.18 50.20
CA ASP A 126 8.80 13.15 48.85
C ASP A 126 7.75 13.28 47.72
N ALA A 127 6.49 13.56 48.03
CA ALA A 127 5.44 13.70 47.01
C ALA A 127 5.63 14.98 46.19
N ASN A 128 6.23 14.84 45.00
CA ASN A 128 6.37 15.90 44.02
C ASN A 128 5.19 15.90 43.04
N GLN A 129 4.23 16.80 43.24
CA GLN A 129 3.04 16.92 42.38
C GLN A 129 3.41 17.18 40.90
N VAL A 130 4.48 17.95 40.65
CA VAL A 130 4.94 18.26 39.28
C VAL A 130 5.41 16.99 38.56
N GLU A 131 6.07 16.09 39.27
CA GLU A 131 6.49 14.81 38.70
C GLU A 131 5.30 13.89 38.40
N ALA A 132 4.29 13.87 39.27
CA ALA A 132 3.04 13.14 39.03
C ALA A 132 2.33 13.65 37.76
N GLU A 133 2.23 14.97 37.60
CA GLU A 133 1.60 15.61 36.43
C GLU A 133 2.35 15.22 35.15
N HIS A 134 3.68 15.31 35.13
CA HIS A 134 4.49 14.92 33.97
C HIS A 134 4.33 13.43 33.61
N LEU A 135 4.25 12.54 34.60
CA LEU A 135 4.04 11.10 34.35
C LEU A 135 2.66 10.85 33.73
N ILE A 136 1.62 11.55 34.20
CA ILE A 136 0.25 11.43 33.68
C ILE A 136 0.17 11.99 32.25
N GLU A 137 0.75 13.17 31.98
CA GLU A 137 0.82 13.75 30.64
C GLU A 137 1.55 12.80 29.67
N ALA A 138 2.68 12.24 30.10
CA ALA A 138 3.45 11.31 29.31
C ALA A 138 2.73 9.97 29.09
N ALA A 139 1.89 9.53 30.03
CA ALA A 139 1.01 8.38 29.85
C ALA A 139 -0.09 8.68 28.82
N GLY A 140 -0.73 9.85 28.91
CA GLY A 140 -1.74 10.30 27.95
C GLY A 140 -1.20 10.34 26.52
N LEU A 141 0.01 10.87 26.33
CA LEU A 141 0.68 10.90 25.03
C LEU A 141 0.90 9.47 24.46
N ARG A 142 1.36 8.53 25.30
CA ARG A 142 1.56 7.13 24.90
C ARG A 142 0.26 6.42 24.55
N LEU A 143 -0.83 6.69 25.28
CA LEU A 143 -2.17 6.20 24.94
C LEU A 143 -2.64 6.78 23.61
N GLY A 144 -2.39 8.06 23.34
CA GLY A 144 -2.69 8.69 22.06
C GLY A 144 -1.99 8.00 20.89
N PHE A 145 -0.69 7.70 21.03
CA PHE A 145 0.04 6.95 20.01
C PHE A 145 -0.48 5.52 19.85
N ALA A 146 -0.76 4.82 20.95
CA ALA A 146 -1.33 3.47 20.90
C ALA A 146 -2.68 3.45 20.16
N ALA A 147 -3.59 4.38 20.48
CA ALA A 147 -4.87 4.52 19.81
C ALA A 147 -4.70 4.84 18.32
N GLY A 148 -3.79 5.74 17.98
CA GLY A 148 -3.45 6.08 16.60
C GLY A 148 -2.94 4.87 15.80
N MET A 149 -2.07 4.05 16.40
CA MET A 149 -1.56 2.82 15.77
C MET A 149 -2.67 1.78 15.54
N VAL A 150 -3.56 1.57 16.51
CA VAL A 150 -4.74 0.69 16.34
C VAL A 150 -5.65 1.20 15.22
N PHE A 151 -5.87 2.51 15.16
CA PHE A 151 -6.72 3.11 14.14
C PHE A 151 -6.11 2.97 12.73
N CYS A 152 -4.80 3.16 12.59
CA CYS A 152 -4.07 2.90 11.35
C CYS A 152 -4.08 1.41 10.97
N ALA A 153 -4.02 0.50 11.94
CA ALA A 153 -4.12 -0.94 11.68
C ALA A 153 -5.50 -1.34 11.13
N TRP A 154 -6.58 -0.71 11.63
CA TRP A 154 -7.94 -0.90 11.11
C TRP A 154 -8.12 -0.26 9.73
N ARG A 155 -7.68 0.99 9.56
CA ARG A 155 -7.81 1.75 8.31
C ARG A 155 -6.46 2.26 7.80
N PRO A 156 -5.75 1.47 6.96
CA PRO A 156 -4.41 1.81 6.46
C PRO A 156 -4.32 3.14 5.71
N HIS A 157 -5.39 3.52 5.02
CA HIS A 157 -5.45 4.77 4.26
C HIS A 157 -5.25 6.01 5.14
N LEU A 158 -5.38 5.89 6.48
CA LEU A 158 -5.19 6.98 7.45
C LEU A 158 -3.74 7.18 7.87
N VAL A 159 -2.84 6.23 7.53
CA VAL A 159 -1.42 6.31 7.87
C VAL A 159 -0.80 7.60 7.34
N GLY A 160 -1.20 8.07 6.16
CA GLY A 160 -0.70 9.32 5.59
C GLY A 160 -0.99 10.56 6.43
N GLY A 161 -2.06 10.56 7.24
CA GLY A 161 -2.41 11.67 8.13
C GLY A 161 -1.68 11.62 9.48
N LEU A 162 -1.47 10.43 10.02
CA LEU A 162 -0.87 10.25 11.35
C LEU A 162 0.67 10.17 11.32
N LEU A 163 1.25 9.70 10.21
CA LEU A 163 2.69 9.54 10.05
C LEU A 163 3.49 10.82 10.31
N PRO A 164 3.09 12.02 9.83
CA PRO A 164 3.81 13.25 10.16
C PRO A 164 3.85 13.53 11.65
N GLY A 165 2.78 13.27 12.39
CA GLY A 165 2.72 13.50 13.84
C GLY A 165 3.65 12.55 14.64
N VAL A 166 3.71 11.28 14.24
CA VAL A 166 4.61 10.30 14.88
C VAL A 166 6.07 10.58 14.50
N ALA A 167 6.32 10.94 13.24
CA ALA A 167 7.65 11.27 12.74
C ALA A 167 8.21 12.54 13.41
N THR A 168 7.42 13.61 13.56
CA THR A 168 7.86 14.83 14.25
C THR A 168 8.16 14.54 15.72
N ALA A 169 7.29 13.80 16.41
CA ALA A 169 7.56 13.38 17.78
C ALA A 169 8.89 12.61 17.90
N PHE A 170 9.15 11.67 16.99
CA PHE A 170 10.43 10.96 16.92
C PHE A 170 11.62 11.90 16.71
N PHE A 171 11.55 12.82 15.76
CA PHE A 171 12.65 13.75 15.47
C PHE A 171 12.94 14.69 16.65
N PHE A 172 11.90 15.23 17.30
CA PHE A 172 12.08 16.07 18.49
C PHE A 172 12.68 15.28 19.64
N LEU A 173 12.17 14.07 19.92
CA LEU A 173 12.73 13.19 20.94
C LEU A 173 14.18 12.82 20.65
N SER A 174 14.54 12.60 19.38
CA SER A 174 15.91 12.37 18.95
C SER A 174 16.80 13.59 19.22
N GLY A 175 16.30 14.81 19.00
CA GLY A 175 17.01 16.05 19.33
C GLY A 175 17.25 16.20 20.83
N PHE A 176 16.24 15.91 21.66
CA PHE A 176 16.39 15.92 23.12
C PHE A 176 17.37 14.83 23.60
N ALA A 177 17.33 13.64 23.00
CA ALA A 177 18.30 12.58 23.29
C ALA A 177 19.73 13.00 22.93
N MET A 178 19.93 13.71 21.82
CA MET A 178 21.25 14.23 21.43
C MET A 178 21.78 15.25 22.46
N ARG A 179 20.92 16.13 22.98
CA ARG A 179 21.26 17.04 24.09
C ARG A 179 21.69 16.25 25.33
N ASP A 180 20.92 15.24 25.73
CA ASP A 180 21.18 14.51 26.96
C ASP A 180 22.42 13.60 26.85
N VAL A 181 22.76 13.14 25.64
CA VAL A 181 24.05 12.53 25.33
C VAL A 181 25.20 13.52 25.55
N ALA A 182 25.07 14.76 25.05
CA ALA A 182 26.10 15.79 25.22
C ALA A 182 26.29 16.19 26.68
N LEU A 183 25.23 16.14 27.49
CA LEU A 183 25.27 16.43 28.94
C LEU A 183 25.64 15.21 29.79
N GLY A 184 25.73 14.01 29.20
CA GLY A 184 25.98 12.77 29.95
C GLY A 184 24.83 12.34 30.86
N THR A 185 23.62 12.87 30.65
CA THR A 185 22.41 12.63 31.47
C THR A 185 21.42 11.67 30.81
N LEU A 186 21.88 10.88 29.82
CA LEU A 186 21.01 10.00 29.06
C LEU A 186 20.40 8.91 29.95
N SER A 187 19.07 8.87 30.02
CA SER A 187 18.33 7.86 30.77
C SER A 187 18.02 6.63 29.92
N THR A 188 18.06 5.43 30.52
CA THR A 188 17.66 4.18 29.85
C THR A 188 16.20 4.23 29.38
N SER A 189 15.31 4.87 30.15
CA SER A 189 13.90 5.04 29.80
C SER A 189 13.72 5.88 28.52
N GLN A 190 14.57 6.89 28.34
CA GLN A 190 14.57 7.75 27.15
C GLN A 190 15.01 6.99 25.91
N VAL A 191 16.00 6.11 26.03
CA VAL A 191 16.44 5.23 24.94
C VAL A 191 15.31 4.30 24.50
N TYR A 192 14.61 3.66 25.43
CA TYR A 192 13.46 2.82 25.08
C TYR A 192 12.36 3.61 24.38
N THR A 193 12.13 4.87 24.80
CA THR A 193 11.08 5.71 24.22
C THR A 193 11.44 6.09 22.78
N LEU A 194 12.71 6.44 22.56
CA LEU A 194 13.23 6.78 21.24
C LEU A 194 13.18 5.57 20.29
N CYS A 195 13.66 4.40 20.73
CA CYS A 195 13.61 3.18 19.94
C CYS A 195 12.17 2.77 19.61
N GLY A 196 11.27 2.79 20.59
CA GLY A 196 9.86 2.48 20.39
C GLY A 196 9.20 3.41 19.36
N MET A 197 9.43 4.72 19.47
CA MET A 197 8.88 5.69 18.51
C MET A 197 9.49 5.55 17.11
N GLY A 198 10.80 5.29 17.03
CA GLY A 198 11.49 5.07 15.76
C GLY A 198 10.98 3.84 15.02
N ILE A 199 10.78 2.72 15.73
CA ILE A 199 10.21 1.50 15.15
C ILE A 199 8.77 1.76 14.67
N SER A 200 7.94 2.44 15.47
CA SER A 200 6.58 2.80 15.06
C SER A 200 6.56 3.68 13.80
N ALA A 201 7.42 4.70 13.73
CA ALA A 201 7.54 5.57 12.56
C ALA A 201 7.96 4.77 11.31
N LEU A 202 8.94 3.87 11.45
CA LEU A 202 9.39 3.00 10.36
C LEU A 202 8.29 2.06 9.87
N VAL A 203 7.56 1.42 10.79
CA VAL A 203 6.45 0.51 10.43
C VAL A 203 5.33 1.28 9.73
N MET A 204 4.98 2.48 10.22
CA MET A 204 4.01 3.35 9.56
C MET A 204 4.49 3.79 8.17
N PHE A 205 5.75 4.17 8.03
CA PHE A 205 6.33 4.51 6.73
C PHE A 205 6.32 3.35 5.75
N TRP A 206 6.66 2.14 6.23
CA TRP A 206 6.57 0.92 5.45
C TRP A 206 5.14 0.63 5.00
N MET A 207 4.17 0.78 5.89
CA MET A 207 2.76 0.59 5.59
C MET A 207 2.24 1.62 4.59
N TRP A 208 2.68 2.88 4.68
CA TRP A 208 2.37 3.92 3.71
C TRP A 208 2.94 3.61 2.32
N LEU A 209 4.19 3.15 2.25
CA LEU A 209 4.82 2.72 1.00
C LEU A 209 4.09 1.53 0.37
N ALA A 210 3.67 0.56 1.18
CA ALA A 210 2.92 -0.61 0.72
C ALA A 210 1.53 -0.23 0.17
N ASP A 211 0.87 0.75 0.78
CA ASP A 211 -0.47 1.23 0.40
C ASP A 211 -0.45 2.14 -0.85
N ARG A 212 0.48 3.12 -0.92
CA ARG A 212 0.57 4.10 -2.03
C ARG A 212 1.53 3.75 -3.16
N GLY A 213 2.33 2.69 -3.02
CA GLY A 213 3.36 2.32 -4.01
C GLY A 213 2.83 2.03 -5.42
N PHE A 214 1.54 1.72 -5.59
CA PHE A 214 0.92 1.55 -6.91
C PHE A 214 0.73 2.88 -7.66
N PHE A 215 0.27 3.93 -6.98
CA PHE A 215 -0.04 5.21 -7.60
C PHE A 215 1.24 5.90 -8.12
N ILE A 216 2.33 5.85 -7.36
CA ILE A 216 3.61 6.45 -7.74
C ILE A 216 4.22 5.72 -8.95
N ARG A 217 4.14 4.38 -8.96
CA ARG A 217 4.70 3.57 -10.06
C ARG A 217 3.89 3.71 -11.34
N GLN A 218 2.57 3.84 -11.24
CA GLN A 218 1.69 4.08 -12.39
C GLN A 218 1.83 5.52 -12.90
N MET A 219 1.96 6.53 -12.03
CA MET A 219 2.34 7.88 -12.44
C MET A 219 3.68 7.88 -13.18
N TRP A 220 4.70 7.18 -12.66
CA TRP A 220 5.99 7.06 -13.32
C TRP A 220 5.87 6.37 -14.68
N LYS A 221 5.10 5.29 -14.78
CA LYS A 221 4.88 4.56 -16.05
C LYS A 221 4.13 5.41 -17.08
N ASN A 222 3.21 6.26 -16.63
CA ASN A 222 2.48 7.20 -17.49
C ASN A 222 3.35 8.41 -17.90
N LEU A 223 4.30 8.83 -17.05
CA LEU A 223 5.29 9.86 -17.38
C LEU A 223 6.41 9.32 -18.28
N SER A 224 6.71 8.02 -18.20
CA SER A 224 7.69 7.35 -19.06
C SER A 224 7.07 6.75 -20.33
N ALA A 225 5.74 6.84 -20.50
CA ALA A 225 5.09 6.48 -21.75
C ALA A 225 5.31 7.65 -22.72
N ASP A 226 6.42 7.56 -23.44
CA ASP A 226 6.79 8.51 -24.48
C ASP A 226 5.72 8.47 -25.59
N PRO A 227 5.07 9.60 -25.94
CA PRO A 227 4.15 9.66 -27.06
C PRO A 227 4.97 9.87 -28.35
N HIS A 228 5.46 8.78 -28.93
CA HIS A 228 6.10 8.77 -30.25
C HIS A 228 5.43 7.74 -31.14
#